data_AF-A0A0F2QWI3-F1
#
_entry.id   AF-A0A0F2QWI3-F1
#
_cell.length_a   1.000
_cell.length_b   1.000
_cell.length_c   1.000
_cell.angle_alpha   90.00
_cell.angle_beta   90.00
_cell.angle_gamma   90.00
#
_symmetry.space_group_name_H-M   'P 1'
#
loop_
_entity.id
_entity.type
_entity.pdbx_description
1 polymer ?
#
loop_
_entity_poly.entity_id
_entity_poly.type
_entity_poly.pdbx_seq_one_letter_code
_entity_poly.pdbx_strand_id
1 'polypeptide(L)'
;MVQFNEEKVKKRLHDLGYSPMLIDMELGGVENIHEALQQAFDAWLEGVESDFTFNTLSMTTIMEKRRCDYFNALSLMSLFIKKPEMIAPFLSIPPEIAGLHCGGCSGGEG
;
A
#
# COMPACT_ATOMS: atom_id res chain seq x y z
N MET A 1 0.99 -2.64 -15.81
CA MET A 1 0.86 -3.24 -14.46
C MET A 1 2.23 -3.73 -14.02
N VAL A 2 2.46 -3.90 -12.71
CA VAL A 2 3.73 -4.48 -12.25
C VAL A 2 3.86 -5.95 -12.63
N GLN A 3 5.09 -6.39 -12.88
CA GLN A 3 5.45 -7.79 -12.98
C GLN A 3 5.82 -8.29 -11.58
N PHE A 4 5.35 -9.48 -11.20
CA PHE A 4 5.59 -10.00 -9.85
C PHE A 4 5.70 -11.53 -9.80
N ASN A 5 6.37 -12.03 -8.76
CA ASN A 5 6.36 -13.44 -8.39
C ASN A 5 5.30 -13.66 -7.30
N GLU A 6 4.26 -14.42 -7.63
CA GLU A 6 3.12 -14.66 -6.74
C GLU A 6 3.54 -15.21 -5.36
N GLU A 7 4.46 -16.18 -5.31
CA GLU A 7 4.91 -16.78 -4.06
C GLU A 7 5.65 -15.78 -3.16
N LYS A 8 6.48 -14.90 -3.74
CA LYS A 8 7.14 -13.83 -3.00
C LYS A 8 6.13 -12.83 -2.42
N VAL A 9 5.10 -12.48 -3.20
CA VAL A 9 4.02 -11.60 -2.73
C VAL A 9 3.26 -12.24 -1.58
N LYS A 10 2.81 -13.50 -1.74
CA LYS A 10 2.12 -14.27 -0.70
C LYS A 10 2.92 -14.29 0.59
N LYS A 11 4.23 -14.58 0.48
CA LYS A 11 5.13 -14.61 1.63
C LYS A 11 5.20 -13.25 2.32
N ARG A 12 5.39 -12.15 1.59
CA ARG A 12 5.47 -10.81 2.18
C ARG A 12 4.17 -10.38 2.85
N LEU A 13 3.02 -10.65 2.24
CA LEU A 13 1.71 -10.36 2.84
C LEU A 13 1.48 -11.20 4.10
N HIS A 14 1.87 -12.48 4.08
CA HIS A 14 1.83 -13.31 5.28
C HIS A 14 2.75 -12.77 6.39
N ASP A 15 3.96 -12.34 6.07
CA ASP A 15 4.90 -11.73 7.02
C ASP A 15 4.37 -10.42 7.62
N LEU A 16 3.47 -9.72 6.91
CA LEU A 16 2.73 -8.55 7.41
C LEU A 16 1.51 -8.90 8.28
N GLY A 17 1.22 -10.19 8.48
CA GLY A 17 0.13 -10.67 9.33
C GLY A 17 -1.22 -10.82 8.60
N TYR A 18 -1.24 -10.78 7.27
CA TYR A 18 -2.47 -11.00 6.51
C TYR A 18 -2.92 -12.47 6.66
N SER A 19 -4.22 -12.67 6.87
CA SER A 19 -4.79 -14.02 6.87
C SER A 19 -4.77 -14.60 5.45
N PRO A 20 -4.73 -15.94 5.28
CA PRO A 20 -4.71 -16.57 3.96
C PRO A 20 -5.83 -16.09 3.03
N MET A 21 -7.05 -15.88 3.57
CA MET A 21 -8.18 -15.37 2.80
C MET A 21 -7.95 -13.94 2.27
N LEU A 22 -7.29 -13.09 3.07
CA LEU A 22 -6.95 -11.73 2.65
C LEU A 22 -5.79 -11.74 1.64
N ILE A 23 -4.82 -12.64 1.78
CA ILE A 23 -3.71 -12.75 0.82
C ILE A 23 -4.21 -13.02 -0.60
N ASP A 24 -5.15 -13.95 -0.76
CA ASP A 24 -5.73 -14.26 -2.07
C ASP A 24 -6.49 -13.07 -2.66
N MET A 25 -7.15 -12.26 -1.82
CA MET A 25 -7.83 -11.03 -2.24
C MET A 25 -6.83 -9.96 -2.68
N GLU A 26 -5.78 -9.73 -1.88
CA GLU A 26 -4.76 -8.72 -2.16
C GLU A 26 -3.90 -9.06 -3.37
N LEU A 27 -3.73 -10.34 -3.71
CA LEU A 27 -3.09 -10.75 -4.96
C LEU A 27 -3.80 -10.22 -6.19
N GLY A 28 -5.14 -10.21 -6.20
CA GLY A 28 -5.90 -9.54 -7.25
C GLY A 28 -5.69 -8.02 -7.25
N GLY A 29 -5.38 -7.43 -6.09
CA GLY A 29 -4.98 -6.03 -5.95
C GLY A 29 -3.61 -5.72 -6.57
N VAL A 30 -2.66 -6.65 -6.50
CA VAL A 30 -1.29 -6.48 -7.03
C VAL A 30 -1.30 -6.23 -8.53
N GLU A 31 -2.16 -6.94 -9.27
CA GLU A 31 -2.31 -6.74 -10.73
C GLU A 31 -2.77 -5.32 -11.08
N ASN A 32 -3.39 -4.62 -10.13
CA ASN A 32 -3.85 -3.26 -10.27
C ASN A 32 -2.79 -2.21 -9.88
N ILE A 33 -1.59 -2.62 -9.45
CA ILE A 33 -0.50 -1.70 -9.15
C ILE A 33 0.08 -1.14 -10.46
N HIS A 34 0.22 0.18 -10.51
CA HIS A 34 0.70 0.92 -11.66
C HIS A 34 2.17 0.59 -11.93
N GLU A 35 2.55 0.43 -13.20
CA GLU A 35 3.92 0.01 -13.58
C GLU A 35 5.02 1.00 -13.20
N ALA A 36 4.67 2.28 -13.05
CA ALA A 36 5.59 3.29 -12.52
C ALA A 36 6.11 2.95 -11.10
N LEU A 37 5.41 2.08 -10.37
CA LEU A 37 5.80 1.61 -9.05
C LEU A 37 6.64 0.33 -9.09
N GLN A 38 7.02 -0.19 -10.27
CA GLN A 38 7.74 -1.46 -10.40
C GLN A 38 8.98 -1.50 -9.49
N GLN A 39 9.82 -0.46 -9.52
CA GLN A 39 11.03 -0.42 -8.72
C GLN A 39 10.74 -0.44 -7.20
N ALA A 40 9.71 0.30 -6.77
CA ALA A 40 9.31 0.36 -5.38
C ALA A 40 8.71 -0.97 -4.91
N PHE A 41 7.92 -1.60 -5.78
CA PHE A 41 7.32 -2.91 -5.56
C PHE A 41 8.38 -4.02 -5.48
N ASP A 42 9.35 -4.03 -6.40
CA ASP A 42 10.46 -4.99 -6.40
C ASP A 42 11.33 -4.85 -5.14
N ALA A 43 11.63 -3.60 -4.72
CA ALA A 43 12.33 -3.35 -3.48
C ALA A 43 11.57 -3.92 -2.28
N TRP A 44 10.25 -3.71 -2.22
CA TRP A 44 9.41 -4.23 -1.14
C TRP A 44 9.38 -5.76 -1.08
N LEU A 45 9.41 -6.44 -2.23
CA LEU A 45 9.54 -7.90 -2.30
C LEU A 45 10.85 -8.41 -1.71
N GLU A 46 11.93 -7.64 -1.84
CA GLU A 46 13.24 -7.93 -1.25
C GLU A 46 13.36 -7.43 0.21
N GLY A 47 12.27 -6.93 0.79
CA GLY A 47 12.24 -6.44 2.18
C GLY A 47 12.77 -5.03 2.36
N VAL A 48 12.93 -4.27 1.28
CA VAL A 48 13.41 -2.88 1.29
C VAL A 48 12.25 -1.94 0.97
N GLU A 49 11.99 -1.01 1.88
CA GLU A 49 11.02 0.06 1.63
C GLU A 49 11.74 1.25 0.99
N SER A 50 11.35 1.60 -0.24
CA SER A 50 11.87 2.80 -0.91
C SER A 50 10.80 3.88 -0.91
N ASP A 51 11.16 5.13 -0.63
CA ASP A 51 10.18 6.20 -0.75
C ASP A 51 10.00 6.56 -2.23
N PHE A 52 8.75 6.54 -2.67
CA PHE A 52 8.37 6.95 -4.02
C PHE A 52 7.47 8.18 -3.90
N THR A 53 7.73 9.19 -4.72
CA THR A 53 6.96 10.43 -4.74
C THR A 53 6.33 10.64 -6.11
N PHE A 54 5.05 10.98 -6.12
CA PHE A 54 4.33 11.40 -7.31
C PHE A 54 3.65 12.75 -7.05
N ASN A 55 3.96 13.73 -7.90
CA ASN A 55 3.63 15.14 -7.67
C ASN A 55 4.19 15.63 -6.32
N THR A 56 3.32 15.84 -5.33
CA THR A 56 3.65 16.30 -3.97
C THR A 56 3.36 15.24 -2.90
N LEU A 57 2.90 14.05 -3.29
CA LEU A 57 2.53 12.98 -2.38
C LEU A 57 3.60 11.88 -2.38
N SER A 58 4.12 11.56 -1.19
CA SER A 58 5.07 10.45 -1.01
C SER A 58 4.41 9.21 -0.41
N MET A 59 5.05 8.06 -0.60
CA MET A 59 4.66 6.79 0.03
C MET A 59 4.63 6.90 1.55
N THR A 60 5.66 7.53 2.14
CA THR A 60 5.70 7.82 3.58
C THR A 60 4.49 8.64 4.04
N THR A 61 4.13 9.69 3.28
CA THR A 61 2.95 10.52 3.61
C THR A 61 1.66 9.69 3.63
N ILE A 62 1.51 8.76 2.69
CA ILE A 62 0.34 7.87 2.64
C ILE A 62 0.31 6.96 3.88
N MET A 63 1.43 6.30 4.20
CA MET A 63 1.55 5.40 5.35
C MET A 63 1.25 6.12 6.66
N GLU A 64 1.84 7.29 6.89
CA GLU A 64 1.62 8.07 8.11
C GLU A 64 0.16 8.52 8.24
N LYS A 65 -0.42 9.01 7.14
CA LYS A 65 -1.78 9.54 7.14
C LYS A 65 -2.85 8.45 7.31
N ARG A 66 -2.62 7.27 6.73
CA ARG A 66 -3.57 6.14 6.75
C ARG A 66 -3.25 5.12 7.84
N ARG A 67 -2.09 5.22 8.47
CA ARG A 67 -1.54 4.23 9.43
C ARG A 67 -1.58 2.83 8.84
N CYS A 68 -1.13 2.71 7.60
CA CYS A 68 -1.12 1.45 6.86
C CYS A 68 0.31 1.01 6.55
N ASP A 69 0.47 -0.27 6.20
CA ASP A 69 1.72 -0.83 5.71
C ASP A 69 2.07 -0.31 4.30
N TYR A 70 3.29 -0.66 3.88
CA TYR A 70 3.86 -0.27 2.60
C TYR A 70 3.08 -0.81 1.39
N PHE A 71 2.51 -2.01 1.48
CA PHE A 71 1.73 -2.60 0.39
C PHE A 71 0.42 -1.83 0.16
N ASN A 72 -0.29 -1.50 1.23
CA ASN A 72 -1.45 -0.61 1.17
C ASN A 72 -1.08 0.77 0.61
N ALA A 73 0.08 1.31 0.97
CA ALA A 73 0.56 2.56 0.40
C ALA A 73 0.85 2.44 -1.10
N LEU A 74 1.40 1.32 -1.59
CA LEU A 74 1.65 1.08 -3.02
C LEU A 74 0.33 1.05 -3.80
N SER A 75 -0.68 0.38 -3.26
CA SER A 75 -2.01 0.31 -3.84
C SER A 75 -2.68 1.70 -3.93
N LEU A 76 -2.56 2.52 -2.87
CA LEU A 76 -3.06 3.89 -2.88
C LEU A 76 -2.28 4.80 -3.81
N MET A 77 -0.95 4.70 -3.84
CA MET A 77 -0.12 5.45 -4.77
C MET A 77 -0.46 5.10 -6.23
N SER A 78 -0.71 3.82 -6.53
CA SER A 78 -1.19 3.38 -7.84
C SER A 78 -2.51 4.07 -8.22
N LEU A 79 -3.45 4.15 -7.27
CA LEU A 79 -4.71 4.88 -7.47
C LEU A 79 -4.46 6.36 -7.76
N PHE A 80 -3.57 7.03 -7.02
CA PHE A 80 -3.25 8.44 -7.23
C PHE A 80 -2.51 8.71 -8.53
N ILE A 81 -1.69 7.77 -9.01
CA ILE A 81 -1.09 7.87 -10.35
C ILE A 81 -2.17 7.77 -11.43
N LYS A 82 -3.14 6.85 -11.26
CA LYS A 82 -4.25 6.65 -12.20
C LYS A 82 -5.29 7.78 -12.15
N LYS A 83 -5.47 8.40 -10.99
CA LYS A 83 -6.44 9.47 -10.71
C LYS A 83 -5.79 10.60 -9.90
N PRO A 84 -4.91 11.41 -10.51
CA PRO A 84 -4.18 12.47 -9.81
C PRO A 84 -5.09 13.50 -9.13
N GLU A 85 -6.31 13.70 -9.64
CA GLU A 85 -7.33 14.57 -9.05
C GLU A 85 -7.74 14.17 -7.63
N MET A 86 -7.50 12.90 -7.23
CA MET A 86 -7.80 12.41 -5.88
C MET A 86 -6.73 12.80 -4.84
N ILE A 87 -5.57 13.33 -5.25
CA ILE A 87 -4.49 13.70 -4.33
C ILE A 87 -4.90 14.89 -3.45
N ALA A 88 -5.46 15.95 -4.05
CA ALA A 88 -5.90 17.13 -3.31
C ALA A 88 -6.93 16.82 -2.21
N PRO A 89 -8.03 16.08 -2.48
CA PRO A 89 -8.97 15.71 -1.43
C PRO A 89 -8.38 14.73 -0.40
N PHE A 90 -7.44 13.86 -0.80
CA PHE A 90 -6.72 13.03 0.16
C PHE A 90 -5.88 13.87 1.14
N LEU A 91 -5.15 14.87 0.62
CA LEU A 91 -4.30 15.74 1.43
C LEU A 91 -5.11 16.66 2.35
N SER A 92 -6.33 17.07 1.96
CA SER A 92 -7.16 17.98 2.77
C SER A 92 -7.83 17.35 3.99
N ILE A 93 -7.98 16.03 4.04
CA ILE A 93 -8.61 15.33 5.18
C ILE A 93 -7.61 15.21 6.33
N PRO A 94 -7.90 15.66 7.57
CA PRO A 94 -6.98 15.47 8.69
C PRO A 94 -6.69 13.98 8.98
N PRO A 95 -5.46 13.60 9.39
CA PRO A 95 -5.11 12.21 9.70
C PRO A 95 -6.03 11.56 10.75
N GLU A 96 -6.55 12.38 11.66
CA GLU A 96 -7.45 11.98 12.76
C GLU A 96 -8.78 11.39 12.27
N ILE A 97 -9.23 11.78 11.08
CA ILE A 97 -10.48 11.31 10.46
C ILE A 97 -10.19 10.17 9.46
N ALA A 98 -9.00 10.16 8.86
CA ALA A 98 -8.64 9.25 7.78
C ALA A 98 -8.35 7.80 8.22
N GLY A 99 -8.10 7.55 9.52
CA GLY A 99 -7.74 6.26 10.09
C GLY A 99 -8.91 5.28 10.33
N LEU A 100 -10.14 5.61 9.95
CA LEU A 100 -11.34 4.80 10.28
C LEU A 100 -11.63 3.65 9.30
N HIS A 101 -10.84 3.45 8.24
CA HIS A 101 -11.17 2.46 7.18
C HIS A 101 -9.96 1.67 6.65
N CYS A 102 -9.04 1.26 7.52
CA CYS A 102 -8.17 0.12 7.24
C CYS A 102 -8.49 -0.95 8.30
N GLY A 103 -9.27 -1.95 7.92
CA GLY A 103 -9.59 -3.08 8.77
C GLY A 103 -8.35 -3.96 8.96
N GLY A 104 -7.95 -4.16 10.22
CA GLY A 104 -6.86 -5.04 10.65
C GLY A 104 -5.73 -4.22 11.31
N CYS A 105 -5.34 -4.41 12.58
CA CYS A 105 -5.60 -5.46 13.54
C CYS A 105 -5.70 -4.84 14.95
N SER A 106 -6.83 -4.99 15.62
CA SER A 106 -6.88 -4.88 17.09
C SER A 106 -6.56 -6.25 17.69
N GLY A 107 -5.29 -6.62 17.68
CA GLY A 107 -4.69 -7.48 18.70
C GLY A 107 -3.64 -6.61 19.38
N GLY A 108 -3.64 -6.34 20.68
CA GLY A 108 -4.17 -7.10 21.79
C GLY A 108 -3.01 -7.28 22.76
N GLU A 109 -2.75 -6.29 23.60
CA GLU A 109 -1.88 -6.35 24.80
C GLU A 109 -2.42 -5.23 25.71
N GLY A 110 -2.65 -5.36 27.01
CA GLY A 110 -2.36 -6.36 28.02
C GLY A 110 -2.57 -5.65 29.35
#